data_AF-A0A356NRP1-F1
#
_entry.id   AF-A0A356NRP1-F1
#
_cell.length_a   1.000
_cell.length_b   1.000
_cell.length_c   1.000
_cell.angle_alpha   90.00
_cell.angle_beta   90.00
_cell.angle_gamma   90.00
#
_symmetry.space_group_name_H-M   'P 1'
#
loop_
_entity.id
_entity.type
_entity.pdbx_description
1 polymer ?
#
loop_
_entity_poly.entity_id
_entity_poly.type
_entity_poly.pdbx_seq_one_letter_code
_entity_poly.pdbx_strand_id
1 'polypeptide(L)'
;MKITRKVRSILDNYSADSPGVKANLARILMQGKLGGTGKLVILPVDQGFEHGPARSFAVNPDAYDPHYHFQLALDAGLSAYAAPLGMIEAGADKFAGQIPTIMKVNSSNSLARGSEAPSQAITGSVAEALRLGCSAIGFTIYPGSDAAFEMMEQFQEMAAEAKALGLAVVLWSYPRGGGLSKPGETALDIAAYAAHMAALLGAHIIKVKPP
;
A
#
# COMPACT_ATOMS: atom_id res chain seq x y z
N MET A 1 12.41 -17.61 -11.31
CA MET A 1 12.04 -17.83 -9.89
C MET A 1 11.17 -19.08 -9.79
N LYS A 2 11.51 -20.05 -8.93
CA LYS A 2 10.67 -21.25 -8.70
C LYS A 2 9.58 -20.90 -7.69
N ILE A 3 8.33 -20.81 -8.13
CA ILE A 3 7.18 -20.47 -7.28
C ILE A 3 6.74 -21.69 -6.45
N THR A 4 6.51 -21.52 -5.14
CA THR A 4 6.03 -22.61 -4.28
C THR A 4 4.58 -22.99 -4.60
N ARG A 5 4.18 -24.22 -4.26
CA ARG A 5 2.78 -24.66 -4.42
C ARG A 5 1.81 -23.76 -3.65
N LYS A 6 2.20 -23.28 -2.47
CA LYS A 6 1.40 -22.39 -1.63
C LYS A 6 1.16 -21.04 -2.33
N VAL A 7 2.22 -20.42 -2.86
CA VAL A 7 2.08 -19.15 -3.59
C VAL A 7 1.28 -19.33 -4.88
N ARG A 8 1.49 -20.44 -5.62
CA ARG A 8 0.68 -20.75 -6.80
C ARG A 8 -0.81 -20.81 -6.47
N SER A 9 -1.18 -21.52 -5.41
CA SER A 9 -2.57 -21.61 -4.96
C SER A 9 -3.19 -20.25 -4.58
N ILE A 10 -2.39 -19.29 -4.09
CA ILE A 10 -2.85 -17.92 -3.84
C ILE A 10 -3.10 -17.21 -5.17
N LEU A 11 -2.13 -17.28 -6.09
CA LEU A 11 -2.19 -16.64 -7.42
C LEU A 11 -3.35 -17.17 -8.29
N ASP A 12 -3.79 -18.41 -8.07
CA ASP A 12 -4.94 -19.01 -8.77
C ASP A 12 -6.27 -18.28 -8.48
N ASN A 13 -6.37 -17.57 -7.34
CA ASN A 13 -7.56 -16.76 -7.01
C ASN A 13 -7.65 -15.45 -7.80
N TYR A 14 -6.60 -15.07 -8.53
CA TYR A 14 -6.54 -13.86 -9.34
C TYR A 14 -6.70 -14.19 -10.83
N SER A 15 -7.59 -15.13 -11.17
CA SER A 15 -7.68 -15.69 -12.53
C SER A 15 -7.91 -14.63 -13.62
N ALA A 16 -8.61 -13.54 -13.31
CA ALA A 16 -8.87 -12.42 -14.20
C ALA A 16 -7.65 -11.52 -14.47
N ASP A 17 -6.61 -11.57 -13.63
CA ASP A 17 -5.47 -10.67 -13.73
C ASP A 17 -4.43 -11.13 -14.75
N SER A 18 -3.75 -10.15 -15.35
CA SER A 18 -2.73 -10.36 -16.36
C SER A 18 -1.49 -11.10 -15.81
N PRO A 19 -0.69 -11.76 -16.67
CA PRO A 19 0.58 -12.36 -16.25
C PRO A 19 1.52 -11.36 -15.56
N GLY A 20 1.48 -10.07 -15.95
CA GLY A 20 2.27 -9.01 -15.33
C GLY A 20 1.90 -8.78 -13.87
N VAL A 21 0.59 -8.62 -13.59
CA VAL A 21 0.08 -8.47 -12.22
C VAL A 21 0.45 -9.69 -11.37
N LYS A 22 0.20 -10.90 -11.88
CA LYS A 22 0.56 -12.15 -11.17
C LYS A 22 2.06 -12.27 -10.93
N ALA A 23 2.90 -11.84 -11.87
CA ALA A 23 4.34 -11.84 -11.68
C ALA A 23 4.77 -10.88 -10.56
N ASN A 24 4.16 -9.70 -10.46
CA ASN A 24 4.43 -8.75 -9.38
C ASN A 24 3.93 -9.23 -8.02
N LEU A 25 2.72 -9.81 -7.95
CA LEU A 25 2.23 -10.48 -6.74
C LEU A 25 3.15 -11.63 -6.32
N ALA A 26 3.63 -12.43 -7.29
CA ALA A 26 4.57 -13.51 -7.03
C ALA A 26 5.91 -12.98 -6.48
N ARG A 27 6.44 -11.86 -7.01
CA ARG A 27 7.67 -11.22 -6.50
C ARG A 27 7.50 -10.85 -5.03
N ILE A 28 6.39 -10.20 -4.67
CA ILE A 28 6.09 -9.83 -3.27
C ILE A 28 5.95 -11.08 -2.39
N LEU A 29 5.20 -12.10 -2.80
CA LEU A 29 4.94 -13.33 -2.03
C LEU A 29 6.15 -14.25 -1.90
N MET A 30 7.17 -14.09 -2.74
CA MET A 30 8.39 -14.88 -2.74
C MET A 30 9.58 -14.15 -2.11
N GLN A 31 9.42 -12.88 -1.73
CA GLN A 31 10.49 -12.07 -1.16
C GLN A 31 10.70 -12.33 0.34
N GLY A 32 11.97 -12.26 0.76
CA GLY A 32 12.36 -12.16 2.16
C GLY A 32 12.19 -13.48 2.94
N LYS A 33 12.20 -13.39 4.27
CA LYS A 33 12.14 -14.54 5.18
C LYS A 33 10.84 -15.33 5.08
N LEU A 34 9.76 -14.70 4.65
CA LEU A 34 8.45 -15.33 4.42
C LEU A 34 8.23 -15.75 2.96
N GLY A 35 9.26 -15.61 2.12
CA GLY A 35 9.19 -15.98 0.71
C GLY A 35 8.70 -17.41 0.51
N GLY A 36 7.61 -17.56 -0.23
CA GLY A 36 7.06 -18.87 -0.56
C GLY A 36 6.13 -19.48 0.50
N THR A 37 5.98 -18.86 1.67
CA THR A 37 5.07 -19.36 2.72
C THR A 37 3.62 -18.94 2.51
N GLY A 38 3.37 -17.99 1.61
CA GLY A 38 2.06 -17.37 1.41
C GLY A 38 1.68 -16.35 2.49
N LYS A 39 2.66 -15.90 3.30
CA LYS A 39 2.50 -14.83 4.30
C LYS A 39 3.34 -13.64 3.88
N LEU A 40 2.94 -12.44 4.30
CA LEU A 40 3.60 -11.19 3.96
C LEU A 40 3.92 -10.39 5.23
N VAL A 41 5.07 -9.72 5.23
CA VAL A 41 5.37 -8.61 6.12
C VAL A 41 5.91 -7.48 5.26
N ILE A 42 5.23 -6.35 5.25
CA ILE A 42 5.56 -5.18 4.42
C ILE A 42 5.93 -4.05 5.38
N LEU A 43 6.93 -3.24 5.05
CA LEU A 43 7.27 -2.02 5.77
C LEU A 43 6.54 -0.82 5.15
N PRO A 44 5.44 -0.32 5.72
CA PRO A 44 4.82 0.92 5.30
C PRO A 44 5.51 2.12 5.97
N VAL A 45 5.97 3.08 5.17
CA VAL A 45 6.57 4.34 5.65
C VAL A 45 5.95 5.53 4.90
N ASP A 46 4.74 5.90 5.30
CA ASP A 46 3.98 7.06 4.82
C ASP A 46 3.70 8.09 5.94
N GLN A 47 4.02 7.77 7.20
CA GLN A 47 3.76 8.62 8.37
C GLN A 47 4.49 9.96 8.35
N GLY A 48 5.62 10.06 7.63
CA GLY A 48 6.33 11.33 7.45
C GLY A 48 5.45 12.37 6.75
N PHE A 49 4.58 11.93 5.84
CA PHE A 49 3.58 12.76 5.18
C PHE A 49 2.35 12.97 6.09
N GLU A 50 1.79 11.88 6.64
CA GLU A 50 0.53 11.93 7.42
C GLU A 50 0.68 12.72 8.74
N HIS A 51 1.80 12.55 9.43
CA HIS A 51 2.02 13.06 10.80
C HIS A 51 3.18 14.05 10.91
N GLY A 52 3.93 14.26 9.82
CA GLY A 52 5.12 15.09 9.80
C GLY A 52 6.40 14.32 10.20
N PRO A 53 7.58 14.73 9.70
CA PRO A 53 8.81 13.99 9.87
C PRO A 53 9.34 14.03 11.31
N ALA A 54 9.16 15.14 12.03
CA ALA A 54 9.62 15.25 13.42
C ALA A 54 8.90 14.27 14.36
N ARG A 55 7.57 14.18 14.27
CA ARG A 55 6.79 13.23 15.08
C ARG A 55 7.09 11.78 14.73
N SER A 56 7.50 11.53 13.49
CA SER A 56 7.70 10.19 12.95
C SER A 56 9.11 9.65 13.15
N PHE A 57 10.13 10.50 13.00
CA PHE A 57 11.52 10.08 12.83
C PHE A 57 12.47 10.66 13.89
N ALA A 58 12.08 11.64 14.70
CA ALA A 58 12.98 12.23 15.71
C ALA A 58 13.51 11.21 16.73
N VAL A 59 12.73 10.16 17.02
CA VAL A 59 13.13 9.06 17.93
C VAL A 59 14.24 8.19 17.36
N ASN A 60 14.48 8.25 16.05
CA ASN A 60 15.55 7.54 15.35
C ASN A 60 16.10 8.42 14.22
N PRO A 61 17.14 9.24 14.48
CA PRO A 61 17.67 10.20 13.52
C PRO A 61 18.03 9.62 12.14
N ASP A 62 18.46 8.36 12.06
CA ASP A 62 18.78 7.72 10.78
C ASP A 62 17.54 7.57 9.88
N ALA A 63 16.35 7.51 10.47
CA ALA A 63 15.08 7.40 9.73
C ALA A 63 14.70 8.68 8.96
N TYR A 64 15.42 9.78 9.13
CA TYR A 64 15.30 10.94 8.23
C TYR A 64 15.92 10.71 6.85
N ASP A 65 16.86 9.76 6.73
CA ASP A 65 17.39 9.33 5.44
C ASP A 65 16.42 8.33 4.79
N PRO A 66 15.87 8.61 3.59
CA PRO A 66 15.04 7.65 2.87
C PRO A 66 15.72 6.29 2.64
N HIS A 67 17.04 6.23 2.48
CA HIS A 67 17.79 4.98 2.25
C HIS A 67 17.76 4.05 3.46
N TYR A 68 17.64 4.60 4.67
CA TYR A 68 17.53 3.83 5.91
C TYR A 68 16.36 2.83 5.83
N HIS A 69 15.21 3.25 5.30
CA HIS A 69 14.00 2.42 5.27
C HIS A 69 14.10 1.27 4.28
N PHE A 70 14.77 1.48 3.14
CA PHE A 70 15.10 0.38 2.22
C PHE A 70 16.02 -0.64 2.88
N GLN A 71 17.10 -0.17 3.51
CA GLN A 71 18.08 -1.04 4.17
C GLN A 71 17.43 -1.83 5.32
N LEU A 72 16.61 -1.17 6.15
CA LEU A 72 15.85 -1.81 7.21
C LEU A 72 14.95 -2.94 6.68
N ALA A 73 14.25 -2.71 5.57
CA ALA A 73 13.38 -3.71 4.98
C ALA A 73 14.15 -4.92 4.42
N LEU A 74 15.34 -4.69 3.86
CA LEU A 74 16.24 -5.75 3.39
C LEU A 74 16.81 -6.56 4.54
N ASP A 75 17.38 -5.89 5.55
CA ASP A 75 18.03 -6.53 6.71
C ASP A 75 17.03 -7.36 7.52
N ALA A 76 15.80 -6.84 7.69
CA ALA A 76 14.74 -7.58 8.36
C ALA A 76 14.21 -8.76 7.51
N GLY A 77 14.46 -8.76 6.19
CA GLY A 77 14.00 -9.79 5.25
C GLY A 77 12.51 -9.68 4.97
N LEU A 78 12.02 -8.47 4.70
CA LEU A 78 10.61 -8.16 4.49
C LEU A 78 10.16 -8.46 3.05
N SER A 79 8.86 -8.62 2.85
CA SER A 79 8.25 -8.96 1.56
C SER A 79 8.19 -7.78 0.60
N ALA A 80 8.05 -6.55 1.11
CA ALA A 80 8.04 -5.33 0.32
C ALA A 80 8.27 -4.09 1.19
N TYR A 81 8.58 -2.98 0.54
CA TYR A 81 8.64 -1.63 1.12
C TYR A 81 7.58 -0.74 0.47
N ALA A 82 6.72 -0.10 1.26
CA ALA A 82 5.66 0.77 0.77
C ALA A 82 5.87 2.21 1.24
N ALA A 83 5.97 3.18 0.32
CA ALA A 83 6.23 4.58 0.68
C ALA A 83 5.74 5.56 -0.41
N PRO A 84 5.57 6.85 -0.08
CA PRO A 84 5.23 7.90 -1.05
C PRO A 84 6.33 8.09 -2.11
N LEU A 85 5.96 8.75 -3.22
CA LEU A 85 6.81 9.00 -4.39
C LEU A 85 8.25 9.40 -4.02
N GLY A 86 8.44 10.50 -3.28
CA GLY A 86 9.78 11.02 -2.99
C GLY A 86 10.69 10.05 -2.21
N MET A 87 10.11 9.23 -1.32
CA MET A 87 10.86 8.20 -0.59
C MET A 87 11.29 7.07 -1.53
N ILE A 88 10.43 6.67 -2.48
CA ILE A 88 10.78 5.66 -3.48
C ILE A 88 11.83 6.21 -4.46
N GLU A 89 11.65 7.43 -4.95
CA GLU A 89 12.60 8.08 -5.88
C GLU A 89 14.02 8.15 -5.33
N ALA A 90 14.15 8.47 -4.03
CA ALA A 90 15.45 8.58 -3.39
C ALA A 90 16.27 7.27 -3.45
N GLY A 91 15.61 6.10 -3.41
CA GLY A 91 16.28 4.79 -3.33
C GLY A 91 16.12 3.90 -4.56
N ALA A 92 15.29 4.26 -5.55
CA ALA A 92 14.88 3.37 -6.63
C ALA A 92 16.06 2.77 -7.42
N ASP A 93 17.06 3.59 -7.77
CA ASP A 93 18.26 3.13 -8.49
C ASP A 93 19.16 2.27 -7.60
N LYS A 94 19.51 2.79 -6.41
CA LYS A 94 20.42 2.14 -5.46
C LYS A 94 19.94 0.76 -5.00
N PHE A 95 18.63 0.59 -4.83
CA PHE A 95 18.01 -0.64 -4.33
C PHE A 95 17.27 -1.44 -5.42
N ALA A 96 17.51 -1.11 -6.70
CA ALA A 96 16.84 -1.74 -7.83
C ALA A 96 16.89 -3.27 -7.77
N GLY A 97 15.71 -3.90 -7.80
CA GLY A 97 15.57 -5.37 -7.80
C GLY A 97 15.89 -6.07 -6.48
N GLN A 98 16.33 -5.36 -5.43
CA GLN A 98 16.68 -5.96 -4.14
C GLN A 98 15.43 -6.22 -3.28
N ILE A 99 14.43 -5.35 -3.36
CA ILE A 99 13.15 -5.48 -2.66
C ILE A 99 12.00 -4.98 -3.54
N PRO A 100 10.85 -5.68 -3.59
CA PRO A 100 9.64 -5.15 -4.19
C PRO A 100 9.19 -3.86 -3.49
N THR A 101 8.93 -2.82 -4.28
CA THR A 101 8.37 -1.56 -3.78
C THR A 101 6.91 -1.40 -4.14
N ILE A 102 6.19 -0.69 -3.27
CA ILE A 102 4.77 -0.33 -3.42
C ILE A 102 4.66 1.18 -3.29
N MET A 103 4.39 1.88 -4.39
CA MET A 103 4.33 3.33 -4.34
C MET A 103 2.98 3.79 -3.78
N LYS A 104 3.00 4.50 -2.65
CA LYS A 104 1.81 5.12 -2.08
C LYS A 104 1.45 6.36 -2.92
N VAL A 105 0.34 6.28 -3.65
CA VAL A 105 -0.04 7.30 -4.66
C VAL A 105 -0.97 8.37 -4.12
N ASN A 106 -1.46 8.23 -2.89
CA ASN A 106 -2.24 9.28 -2.24
C ASN A 106 -1.82 9.45 -0.77
N SER A 107 -1.91 10.68 -0.29
CA SER A 107 -1.51 11.06 1.06
C SER A 107 -2.48 12.06 1.67
N SER A 108 -2.65 11.98 2.99
CA SER A 108 -3.25 13.05 3.78
C SER A 108 -2.17 13.67 4.66
N ASN A 109 -2.48 14.78 5.31
CA ASN A 109 -1.56 15.45 6.21
C ASN A 109 -2.30 15.98 7.44
N SER A 110 -1.61 16.03 8.57
CA SER A 110 -2.15 16.51 9.84
C SER A 110 -2.36 18.03 9.92
N LEU A 111 -1.94 18.81 8.91
CA LEU A 111 -2.23 20.25 8.83
C LEU A 111 -3.63 20.52 8.28
N ALA A 112 -4.18 19.60 7.48
CA ALA A 112 -5.56 19.65 7.02
C ALA A 112 -6.53 19.37 8.18
N ARG A 113 -7.78 19.83 8.06
CA ARG A 113 -8.89 19.52 8.99
C ARG A 113 -9.38 18.06 8.85
N GLY A 114 -8.44 17.12 8.73
CA GLY A 114 -8.68 15.73 8.35
C GLY A 114 -9.45 14.92 9.41
N SER A 115 -9.58 15.40 10.64
CA SER A 115 -10.44 14.74 11.64
C SER A 115 -11.93 14.99 11.41
N GLU A 116 -12.30 16.09 10.76
CA GLU A 116 -13.69 16.46 10.49
C GLU A 116 -14.14 15.99 9.11
N ALA A 117 -13.26 16.10 8.10
CA ALA A 117 -13.50 15.66 6.73
C ALA A 117 -12.28 14.88 6.20
N PRO A 118 -12.09 13.62 6.62
CA PRO A 118 -10.92 12.84 6.24
C PRO A 118 -10.90 12.56 4.74
N SER A 119 -9.91 13.11 4.05
CA SER A 119 -9.67 12.84 2.62
C SER A 119 -8.18 12.71 2.34
N GLN A 120 -7.85 12.30 1.12
CA GLN A 120 -6.51 12.07 0.62
C GLN A 120 -6.33 12.84 -0.68
N ALA A 121 -5.20 13.51 -0.84
CA ALA A 121 -4.81 14.07 -2.13
C ALA A 121 -4.07 13.00 -2.94
N ILE A 122 -4.26 13.00 -4.26
CA ILE A 122 -3.40 12.26 -5.18
C ILE A 122 -2.01 12.90 -5.18
N THR A 123 -0.99 12.11 -4.85
CA THR A 123 0.41 12.55 -4.69
C THR A 123 1.39 11.74 -5.53
N GLY A 124 0.89 10.94 -6.47
CA GLY A 124 1.70 10.18 -7.42
C GLY A 124 0.81 9.52 -8.48
N SER A 125 1.45 8.91 -9.48
CA SER A 125 0.79 8.30 -10.64
C SER A 125 1.25 6.88 -10.92
N VAL A 126 0.48 6.12 -11.70
CA VAL A 126 0.88 4.78 -12.16
C VAL A 126 2.13 4.86 -13.04
N ALA A 127 2.24 5.88 -13.89
CA ALA A 127 3.41 6.11 -14.74
C ALA A 127 4.70 6.29 -13.94
N GLU A 128 4.67 7.01 -12.82
CA GLU A 128 5.81 7.15 -11.92
C GLU A 128 6.15 5.83 -11.23
N ALA A 129 5.15 5.07 -10.78
CA ALA A 129 5.37 3.76 -10.19
C ALA A 129 6.10 2.81 -11.16
N LEU A 130 5.71 2.82 -12.44
CA LEU A 130 6.35 2.06 -13.50
C LEU A 130 7.78 2.53 -13.77
N ARG A 131 7.99 3.85 -13.92
CA ARG A 131 9.31 4.44 -14.12
C ARG A 131 10.28 4.03 -13.02
N LEU A 132 9.80 3.92 -11.78
CA LEU A 132 10.57 3.55 -10.61
C LEU A 132 10.67 2.03 -10.38
N GLY A 133 10.11 1.21 -11.27
CA GLY A 133 10.20 -0.25 -11.18
C GLY A 133 9.39 -0.86 -10.03
N CYS A 134 8.34 -0.18 -9.57
CA CYS A 134 7.49 -0.69 -8.49
C CYS A 134 6.79 -1.99 -8.87
N SER A 135 6.52 -2.82 -7.88
CA SER A 135 5.70 -4.03 -8.08
C SER A 135 4.20 -3.74 -7.92
N ALA A 136 3.85 -2.67 -7.21
CA ALA A 136 2.47 -2.27 -7.00
C ALA A 136 2.33 -0.77 -6.78
N ILE A 137 1.10 -0.28 -6.94
CA ILE A 137 0.66 0.99 -6.35
C ILE A 137 -0.10 0.73 -5.04
N GLY A 138 -0.15 1.75 -4.19
CA GLY A 138 -0.87 1.73 -2.94
C GLY A 138 -1.76 2.95 -2.73
N PHE A 139 -3.00 2.74 -2.31
CA PHE A 139 -4.01 3.78 -2.19
C PHE A 139 -4.74 3.69 -0.84
N THR A 140 -5.10 4.81 -0.22
CA THR A 140 -5.96 4.87 0.97
C THR A 140 -7.35 5.32 0.56
N ILE A 141 -8.38 4.61 1.03
CA ILE A 141 -9.74 5.13 1.06
C ILE A 141 -10.20 5.24 2.52
N TYR A 142 -11.11 6.18 2.76
CA TYR A 142 -11.83 6.29 4.02
C TYR A 142 -13.33 6.07 3.81
N PRO A 143 -13.83 4.82 3.93
CA PRO A 143 -15.24 4.52 3.63
C PRO A 143 -16.28 5.25 4.48
N GLY A 144 -15.90 5.79 5.64
CA GLY A 144 -16.79 6.60 6.48
C GLY A 144 -16.78 8.09 6.13
N SER A 145 -15.90 8.54 5.24
CA SER A 145 -15.75 9.96 4.90
C SER A 145 -16.88 10.45 4.00
N ASP A 146 -17.20 11.73 4.09
CA ASP A 146 -18.07 12.41 3.12
C ASP A 146 -17.47 12.38 1.69
N ALA A 147 -16.15 12.23 1.57
CA ALA A 147 -15.44 12.07 0.30
C ALA A 147 -15.22 10.60 -0.12
N ALA A 148 -15.91 9.64 0.52
CA ALA A 148 -15.66 8.20 0.30
C ALA A 148 -15.84 7.79 -1.17
N PHE A 149 -16.94 8.21 -1.81
CA PHE A 149 -17.23 7.81 -3.19
C PHE A 149 -16.23 8.38 -4.20
N GLU A 150 -15.84 9.65 -4.04
CA GLU A 150 -14.80 10.26 -4.88
C GLU A 150 -13.48 9.49 -4.78
N MET A 151 -13.04 9.13 -3.56
CA MET A 151 -11.82 8.33 -3.38
C MET A 151 -11.95 6.92 -3.97
N MET A 152 -13.15 6.32 -3.95
CA MET A 152 -13.39 5.01 -4.58
C MET A 152 -13.33 5.10 -6.11
N GLU A 153 -13.88 6.16 -6.71
CA GLU A 153 -13.81 6.43 -8.15
C GLU A 153 -12.35 6.66 -8.59
N GLN A 154 -11.61 7.51 -7.87
CA GLN A 154 -10.18 7.73 -8.10
C GLN A 154 -9.38 6.41 -7.99
N PHE A 155 -9.70 5.57 -7.00
CA PHE A 155 -9.08 4.26 -6.89
C PHE A 155 -9.42 3.36 -8.08
N GLN A 156 -10.67 3.34 -8.57
CA GLN A 156 -11.06 2.54 -9.73
C GLN A 156 -10.26 2.92 -10.97
N GLU A 157 -10.13 4.21 -11.26
CA GLU A 157 -9.37 4.71 -12.41
C GLU A 157 -7.89 4.30 -12.32
N MET A 158 -7.24 4.56 -11.20
CA MET A 158 -5.82 4.19 -10.98
C MET A 158 -5.60 2.68 -10.97
N ALA A 159 -6.54 1.92 -10.39
CA ALA A 159 -6.42 0.48 -10.34
C ALA A 159 -6.56 -0.15 -11.74
N ALA A 160 -7.45 0.38 -12.58
CA ALA A 160 -7.59 -0.05 -13.96
C ALA A 160 -6.29 0.22 -14.75
N GLU A 161 -5.72 1.41 -14.64
CA GLU A 161 -4.45 1.77 -15.30
C GLU A 161 -3.29 0.88 -14.80
N ALA A 162 -3.14 0.72 -13.49
CA ALA A 162 -2.10 -0.10 -12.88
C ALA A 162 -2.17 -1.56 -13.35
N LYS A 163 -3.37 -2.16 -13.34
CA LYS A 163 -3.59 -3.54 -13.79
C LYS A 163 -3.30 -3.71 -15.28
N ALA A 164 -3.71 -2.74 -16.11
CA ALA A 164 -3.43 -2.73 -17.55
C ALA A 164 -1.92 -2.72 -17.83
N LEU A 165 -1.14 -2.07 -16.96
CA LEU A 165 0.32 -1.99 -17.05
C LEU A 165 1.05 -3.05 -16.22
N GLY A 166 0.32 -4.04 -15.68
CA GLY A 166 0.89 -5.19 -14.99
C GLY A 166 1.29 -4.95 -13.53
N LEU A 167 0.96 -3.80 -12.94
CA LEU A 167 1.19 -3.53 -11.52
C LEU A 167 0.08 -4.13 -10.65
N ALA A 168 0.47 -4.67 -9.50
CA ALA A 168 -0.51 -4.98 -8.46
C ALA A 168 -1.05 -3.68 -7.83
N VAL A 169 -2.15 -3.81 -7.09
CA VAL A 169 -2.81 -2.71 -6.40
C VAL A 169 -3.09 -3.11 -4.96
N VAL A 170 -2.67 -2.26 -4.03
CA VAL A 170 -2.84 -2.45 -2.59
C VAL A 170 -3.76 -1.35 -2.06
N LEU A 171 -4.80 -1.73 -1.32
CA LEU A 171 -5.80 -0.79 -0.82
C LEU A 171 -5.83 -0.79 0.72
N TRP A 172 -5.51 0.36 1.29
CA TRP A 172 -5.68 0.67 2.70
C TRP A 172 -7.13 1.13 2.87
N SER A 173 -7.97 0.30 3.47
CA SER A 173 -9.38 0.61 3.68
C SER A 173 -9.61 0.88 5.16
N TYR A 174 -9.67 2.16 5.53
CA TYR A 174 -9.80 2.57 6.92
C TYR A 174 -11.14 3.30 7.12
N PRO A 175 -12.13 2.70 7.79
CA PRO A 175 -13.45 3.30 7.97
C PRO A 175 -13.40 4.46 8.97
N ARG A 176 -12.83 5.59 8.52
CA ARG A 176 -12.71 6.85 9.26
C ARG A 176 -13.66 7.88 8.66
N GLY A 177 -14.10 8.84 9.47
CA GLY A 177 -14.95 9.95 9.05
C GLY A 177 -16.43 9.75 9.31
N GLY A 178 -17.21 10.76 8.92
CA GLY A 178 -18.65 10.78 9.11
C GLY A 178 -19.01 10.72 10.60
N GLY A 179 -20.01 9.90 10.93
CA GLY A 179 -20.47 9.69 12.31
C GLY A 179 -19.73 8.60 13.10
N LEU A 180 -18.63 8.04 12.58
CA LEU A 180 -17.94 6.92 13.25
C LEU A 180 -17.15 7.40 14.47
N SER A 181 -17.40 6.75 15.61
CA SER A 181 -16.59 6.94 16.82
C SER A 181 -15.22 6.27 16.68
N LYS A 182 -14.25 6.65 17.52
CA LYS A 182 -12.92 6.02 17.51
C LYS A 182 -12.96 4.50 17.72
N PRO A 183 -13.76 3.94 18.66
CA PRO A 183 -13.98 2.50 18.74
C PRO A 183 -14.71 1.94 17.50
N GLY A 184 -15.62 2.70 16.90
CA GLY A 184 -16.33 2.31 15.67
C GLY A 184 -15.41 2.13 14.47
N GLU A 185 -14.35 2.94 14.33
CA GLU A 185 -13.35 2.80 13.26
C GLU A 185 -12.64 1.43 13.25
N THR A 186 -12.70 0.68 14.36
CA THR A 186 -12.10 -0.64 14.51
C THR A 186 -13.12 -1.71 14.91
N ALA A 187 -14.42 -1.41 14.95
CA ALA A 187 -15.40 -2.44 15.26
C ALA A 187 -15.37 -3.56 14.19
N LEU A 188 -15.54 -4.82 14.61
CA LEU A 188 -15.38 -5.99 13.74
C LEU A 188 -16.27 -5.92 12.48
N ASP A 189 -17.53 -5.57 12.65
CA ASP A 189 -18.51 -5.40 11.58
C ASP A 189 -18.11 -4.28 10.62
N ILE A 190 -17.64 -3.15 11.15
CA ILE A 190 -17.22 -1.98 10.37
C ILE A 190 -15.91 -2.26 9.61
N ALA A 191 -14.91 -2.86 10.25
CA ALA A 191 -13.65 -3.23 9.62
C ALA A 191 -13.84 -4.34 8.56
N ALA A 192 -14.71 -5.33 8.82
CA ALA A 192 -15.06 -6.36 7.85
C ALA A 192 -15.79 -5.76 6.65
N TYR A 193 -16.70 -4.81 6.85
CA TYR A 193 -17.38 -4.12 5.76
C TYR A 193 -16.40 -3.30 4.91
N ALA A 194 -15.45 -2.59 5.55
CA ALA A 194 -14.39 -1.86 4.86
C ALA A 194 -13.49 -2.77 4.02
N ALA A 195 -13.14 -3.96 4.53
CA ALA A 195 -12.40 -4.97 3.79
C ALA A 195 -13.21 -5.52 2.61
N HIS A 196 -14.51 -5.76 2.81
CA HIS A 196 -15.40 -6.26 1.76
C HIS A 196 -15.52 -5.26 0.61
N MET A 197 -15.73 -3.97 0.90
CA MET A 197 -15.72 -2.90 -0.11
C MET A 197 -14.41 -2.87 -0.89
N ALA A 198 -13.26 -2.98 -0.22
CA ALA A 198 -11.96 -3.01 -0.88
C ALA A 198 -11.78 -4.21 -1.82
N ALA A 199 -12.31 -5.38 -1.44
CA ALA A 199 -12.31 -6.56 -2.30
C ALA A 199 -13.19 -6.37 -3.55
N LEU A 200 -14.39 -5.79 -3.38
CA LEU A 200 -15.30 -5.50 -4.50
C LEU A 200 -14.78 -4.43 -5.45
N LEU A 201 -13.99 -3.48 -4.94
CA LEU A 201 -13.25 -2.51 -5.77
C LEU A 201 -12.05 -3.17 -6.50
N GLY A 202 -11.79 -4.45 -6.26
CA GLY A 202 -10.77 -5.21 -6.98
C GLY A 202 -9.34 -5.00 -6.46
N ALA A 203 -9.17 -4.73 -5.17
CA ALA A 203 -7.84 -4.72 -4.55
C ALA A 203 -7.22 -6.12 -4.54
N HIS A 204 -5.90 -6.21 -4.77
CA HIS A 204 -5.20 -7.50 -4.67
C HIS A 204 -4.73 -7.79 -3.25
N ILE A 205 -4.24 -6.76 -2.55
CA ILE A 205 -3.84 -6.81 -1.14
C ILE A 205 -4.62 -5.73 -0.40
N ILE A 206 -5.26 -6.11 0.70
CA ILE A 206 -6.10 -5.21 1.50
C ILE A 206 -5.44 -5.02 2.86
N LYS A 207 -5.25 -3.76 3.28
CA LYS A 207 -4.78 -3.40 4.62
C LYS A 207 -5.91 -2.74 5.38
N VAL A 208 -6.32 -3.36 6.48
CA VAL A 208 -7.31 -2.83 7.44
C VAL A 208 -6.67 -2.66 8.82
N LYS A 209 -7.34 -1.95 9.72
CA LYS A 209 -7.00 -1.99 11.15
C LYS A 209 -7.52 -3.31 11.75
N PRO A 210 -6.77 -3.95 12.67
CA PRO A 210 -7.31 -5.04 13.46
C PRO A 210 -8.53 -4.56 14.27
N PRO A 211 -9.55 -5.41 14.44
CA PRO A 211 -10.65 -5.13 15.34
C PRO A 211 -10.29 -5.27 16.82
#